data_AF-X1AKQ4-F1
#
_entry.id   AF-X1AKQ4-F1
#
_cell.length_a   1.000
_cell.length_b   1.000
_cell.length_c   1.000
_cell.angle_alpha   90.00
_cell.angle_beta   90.00
_cell.angle_gamma   90.00
#
_symmetry.space_group_name_H-M   'P 1'
#
loop_
_entity.id
_entity.type
_entity.pdbx_description
1 polymer ?
#
loop_
_entity_poly.entity_id
_entity_poly.type
_entity_poly.pdbx_seq_one_letter_code
_entity_poly.pdbx_strand_id
1 'polypeptide(L)'
;LNKHLSSPDFFDKEDIVLIAGSVDKQQNKALISLFCEAFPQPSLFKVWLKPHPFLSFEKLLKELGINLADYGYTIKHNSIDELLKSVKILVVADSAVALEALAAGCKVVSPVFSDSMFTSPLKGFEEYYSRVSNPAELKDTIEEFIERSEVENFSEVKRFILLYWCLDPSLRRWKELLSVNYS
;
A
#
# COMPACT_ATOMS: atom_id res chain seq x y z
N LEU A 1 8.06 12.54 6.86
CA LEU A 1 7.60 11.72 7.99
C LEU A 1 6.94 12.53 9.12
N ASN A 2 7.66 13.36 9.88
CA ASN A 2 7.04 14.24 10.91
C ASN A 2 5.94 15.16 10.36
N LYS A 3 6.04 15.60 9.09
CA LYS A 3 5.00 16.40 8.43
C LYS A 3 3.70 15.64 8.17
N HIS A 4 3.74 14.33 7.94
CA HIS A 4 2.56 13.50 7.67
C HIS A 4 1.88 13.03 8.97
N LEU A 5 2.67 12.74 10.00
CA LEU A 5 2.16 12.31 11.31
C LEU A 5 1.50 13.43 12.12
N SER A 6 1.49 14.67 11.63
CA SER A 6 0.99 15.87 12.34
C SER A 6 -0.12 16.62 11.59
N SER A 7 -0.56 16.10 10.44
CA SER A 7 -1.51 16.82 9.57
C SER A 7 -2.97 16.56 10.00
N PRO A 8 -3.84 17.59 10.05
CA PRO A 8 -5.27 17.42 10.29
C PRO A 8 -6.01 16.64 9.18
N ASP A 9 -5.43 16.53 7.99
CA ASP A 9 -6.01 15.84 6.81
C ASP A 9 -5.87 14.30 6.85
N PHE A 10 -5.52 13.73 8.00
CA PHE A 10 -5.25 12.29 8.12
C PHE A 10 -6.50 11.43 7.90
N PHE A 11 -7.68 11.99 8.15
CA PHE A 11 -8.98 11.29 8.12
C PHE A 11 -9.85 11.66 6.93
N ASP A 12 -9.53 12.74 6.22
CA ASP A 12 -10.28 13.17 5.04
C ASP A 12 -9.66 12.58 3.77
N LYS A 13 -9.74 11.25 3.67
CA LYS A 13 -9.29 10.51 2.49
C LYS A 13 -10.44 10.37 1.51
N GLU A 14 -10.16 10.60 0.24
CA GLU A 14 -11.09 10.26 -0.84
C GLU A 14 -11.17 8.74 -1.01
N ASP A 15 -12.32 8.24 -1.45
CA ASP A 15 -12.53 6.84 -1.86
C ASP A 15 -11.73 6.52 -3.13
N ILE A 16 -10.43 6.37 -2.92
CA ILE A 16 -9.43 6.09 -3.93
C ILE A 16 -8.65 4.87 -3.46
N VAL A 17 -8.59 3.88 -4.35
CA VAL A 17 -7.73 2.71 -4.21
C VAL A 17 -6.52 2.91 -5.11
N LEU A 18 -5.34 3.00 -4.50
CA LEU A 18 -4.07 3.09 -5.21
C LEU A 18 -3.44 1.69 -5.31
N ILE A 19 -3.10 1.28 -6.52
CA ILE A 19 -2.32 0.08 -6.78
C ILE A 19 -0.89 0.50 -7.07
N ALA A 20 0.02 0.20 -6.15
CA ALA A 20 1.44 0.52 -6.30
C ALA A 20 2.21 -0.67 -6.88
N GLY A 21 2.83 -0.45 -8.05
CA GLY A 21 3.65 -1.47 -8.70
C GLY A 21 4.99 -1.67 -8.01
N SER A 22 5.52 -2.90 -8.13
CA SER A 22 6.85 -3.28 -7.66
C SER A 22 7.88 -3.28 -8.80
N VAL A 23 9.12 -3.61 -8.47
CA VAL A 23 10.19 -3.85 -9.47
C VAL A 23 10.01 -5.18 -10.21
N ASP A 24 9.14 -6.07 -9.73
CA ASP A 24 8.94 -7.39 -10.30
C ASP A 24 7.81 -7.37 -11.34
N LYS A 25 8.13 -7.79 -12.56
CA LYS A 25 7.19 -7.81 -13.67
C LYS A 25 6.05 -8.80 -13.46
N GLN A 26 6.33 -10.00 -12.94
CA GLN A 26 5.32 -11.04 -12.75
C GLN A 26 4.40 -10.69 -11.59
N GLN A 27 4.95 -10.16 -10.49
CA GLN A 27 4.16 -9.68 -9.37
C GLN A 27 3.21 -8.56 -9.80
N ASN A 28 3.69 -7.62 -10.62
CA ASN A 28 2.83 -6.57 -11.19
C ASN A 28 1.71 -7.14 -12.08
N LYS A 29 2.00 -8.15 -12.91
CA LYS A 29 0.97 -8.80 -13.72
C LYS A 29 -0.07 -9.48 -12.84
N ALA A 30 0.37 -10.26 -11.86
CA ALA A 30 -0.53 -10.95 -10.94
C ALA A 30 -1.41 -9.96 -10.17
N LEU A 31 -0.82 -8.86 -9.68
CA LEU A 31 -1.51 -7.77 -9.00
C LEU A 31 -2.58 -7.10 -9.87
N ILE A 32 -2.22 -6.73 -11.10
CA ILE A 32 -3.16 -6.11 -12.04
C ILE A 32 -4.30 -7.08 -12.38
N SER A 33 -3.99 -8.34 -12.71
CA SER A 33 -5.00 -9.34 -13.04
C SER A 33 -5.95 -9.59 -11.87
N LEU A 34 -5.42 -9.77 -10.66
CA LEU A 34 -6.20 -9.95 -9.44
C LEU A 34 -7.20 -8.79 -9.24
N PHE A 35 -6.72 -7.56 -9.43
CA PHE A 35 -7.55 -6.38 -9.23
C PHE A 35 -8.62 -6.22 -10.33
N CYS A 36 -8.24 -6.44 -11.59
CA CYS A 36 -9.18 -6.40 -12.71
C CYS A 36 -10.28 -7.46 -12.59
N GLU A 37 -9.97 -8.63 -12.06
CA GLU A 37 -10.95 -9.69 -11.80
C GLU A 37 -11.89 -9.33 -10.63
N ALA A 38 -11.36 -8.73 -9.56
CA ALA A 38 -12.15 -8.28 -8.42
C ALA A 38 -13.08 -7.10 -8.78
N PHE A 39 -12.59 -6.17 -9.61
CA PHE A 39 -13.24 -4.90 -9.90
C PHE A 39 -13.24 -4.56 -11.39
N PRO A 40 -13.97 -5.31 -12.24
CA PRO A 40 -14.04 -4.99 -13.66
C PRO A 40 -14.66 -3.60 -13.92
N GLN A 41 -15.58 -3.15 -13.06
CA GLN A 41 -16.22 -1.83 -13.12
C GLN A 41 -16.47 -1.29 -11.69
N PRO A 42 -15.47 -0.67 -11.05
CA PRO A 42 -15.64 -0.10 -9.71
C PRO A 42 -16.56 1.13 -9.78
N SER A 43 -17.65 1.12 -9.00
CA SER A 43 -18.61 2.22 -8.92
C SER A 43 -18.53 3.03 -7.62
N LEU A 44 -17.97 2.43 -6.55
CA LEU A 44 -17.92 3.02 -5.21
C LEU A 44 -16.66 3.86 -4.95
N PHE A 45 -15.62 3.70 -5.76
CA PHE A 45 -14.32 4.34 -5.56
C PHE A 45 -13.59 4.55 -6.88
N LYS A 46 -12.60 5.44 -6.87
CA LYS A 46 -11.67 5.65 -8.00
C LYS A 46 -10.50 4.68 -7.89
N VAL A 47 -10.01 4.18 -9.03
CA VAL A 47 -8.82 3.31 -9.06
C VAL A 47 -7.65 4.05 -9.70
N TRP A 48 -6.57 4.18 -8.95
CA TRP A 48 -5.32 4.74 -9.42
C TRP A 48 -4.26 3.65 -9.52
N LEU A 49 -3.53 3.66 -10.63
CA LEU A 49 -2.40 2.79 -10.85
C LEU A 49 -1.11 3.60 -10.80
N LYS A 50 -0.15 3.20 -9.97
CA LYS A 50 1.17 3.84 -9.90
C LYS A 50 2.27 2.85 -10.30
N PRO A 51 2.79 2.95 -11.53
CA PRO A 51 3.90 2.11 -11.95
C PRO A 51 5.18 2.40 -11.15
N HIS A 52 6.01 1.38 -10.98
CA HIS A 52 7.37 1.54 -10.49
C HIS A 52 8.21 2.29 -11.55
N PRO A 53 9.15 3.19 -11.18
CA PRO A 53 9.96 3.92 -12.16
C PRO A 53 10.69 3.06 -13.21
N PHE A 54 11.02 1.81 -12.85
CA PHE A 54 11.69 0.86 -13.74
C PHE A 54 10.74 0.02 -14.62
N LEU A 55 9.43 0.06 -14.39
CA LEU A 55 8.45 -0.75 -15.11
C LEU A 55 7.21 0.07 -15.49
N SER A 56 6.94 0.14 -16.80
CA SER A 56 5.74 0.78 -17.33
C SER A 56 4.53 -0.16 -17.26
N PHE A 57 3.47 0.29 -16.59
CA PHE A 57 2.20 -0.44 -16.53
C PHE A 57 1.51 -0.49 -17.89
N GLU A 58 1.66 0.52 -18.73
CA GLU A 58 1.11 0.56 -20.09
C GLU A 58 1.57 -0.65 -20.92
N LYS A 59 2.86 -1.02 -20.80
CA LYS A 59 3.39 -2.21 -21.45
C LYS A 59 2.78 -3.50 -20.88
N LEU A 60 2.62 -3.58 -19.55
CA LEU A 60 2.05 -4.76 -18.90
C LEU A 60 0.58 -4.96 -19.25
N LEU A 61 -0.20 -3.89 -19.24
CA LEU A 61 -1.61 -3.89 -19.58
C LEU A 61 -1.82 -4.36 -21.02
N LYS A 62 -0.99 -3.88 -21.96
CA LYS A 62 -0.99 -4.36 -23.35
C LYS A 62 -0.68 -5.86 -23.45
N GLU A 63 0.31 -6.34 -22.69
CA GLU A 63 0.63 -7.78 -22.65
C GLU A 63 -0.49 -8.64 -22.05
N LEU A 64 -1.27 -8.09 -21.12
CA LEU A 64 -2.43 -8.75 -20.51
C LEU A 64 -3.72 -8.61 -21.34
N GLY A 65 -3.70 -7.83 -22.43
CA GLY A 65 -4.90 -7.54 -23.22
C GLY A 65 -5.91 -6.65 -22.49
N ILE A 66 -5.47 -5.90 -21.47
CA ILE A 66 -6.31 -5.04 -20.64
C ILE A 66 -6.29 -3.62 -21.19
N ASN A 67 -7.48 -3.08 -21.49
CA ASN A 67 -7.67 -1.69 -21.86
C ASN A 67 -8.28 -0.92 -20.67
N LEU A 68 -7.51 0.00 -20.08
CA LEU A 68 -7.94 0.73 -18.87
C LEU A 68 -9.24 1.53 -19.04
N ALA A 69 -9.56 1.96 -20.27
CA ALA A 69 -10.80 2.67 -20.54
C ALA A 69 -12.03 1.82 -20.20
N ASP A 70 -11.94 0.50 -20.38
CA ASP A 70 -13.03 -0.44 -20.12
C ASP A 70 -13.24 -0.65 -18.61
N TYR A 71 -12.22 -0.38 -17.80
CA TYR A 71 -12.20 -0.54 -16.34
C TYR A 71 -12.37 0.78 -15.58
N GLY A 72 -12.21 1.93 -16.25
CA GLY A 72 -12.25 3.25 -15.61
C GLY A 72 -11.04 3.58 -14.71
N TYR A 73 -9.92 2.89 -14.90
CA TYR A 73 -8.71 3.07 -14.07
C TYR A 73 -7.84 4.20 -14.61
N THR A 74 -7.13 4.90 -13.72
CA THR A 74 -6.24 6.02 -14.08
C THR A 74 -4.79 5.74 -13.70
N ILE A 75 -3.85 5.84 -14.65
CA ILE A 75 -2.42 5.82 -14.34
C ILE A 75 -1.98 7.18 -13.76
N LYS A 76 -1.24 7.14 -12.66
CA LYS A 76 -0.65 8.31 -12.00
C LYS A 76 0.87 8.28 -12.08
N HIS A 77 1.48 9.44 -12.33
CA HIS A 77 2.94 9.59 -12.38
C HIS A 77 3.50 10.48 -11.27
N ASN A 78 2.64 11.10 -10.45
CA ASN A 78 3.04 11.81 -9.23
C ASN A 78 3.85 10.91 -8.29
N SER A 79 4.59 11.52 -7.38
CA SER A 79 5.31 10.78 -6.34
C SER A 79 4.33 10.07 -5.41
N ILE A 80 4.79 8.98 -4.79
CA ILE A 80 3.97 8.19 -3.86
C ILE A 80 3.48 9.06 -2.69
N ASP A 81 4.34 9.89 -2.12
CA ASP A 81 3.99 10.77 -0.99
C ASP A 81 2.92 11.82 -1.32
N GLU A 82 2.83 12.25 -2.58
CA GLU A 82 1.77 13.13 -3.06
C GLU A 82 0.44 12.39 -3.16
N LEU A 83 0.45 11.20 -3.76
CA LEU A 83 -0.75 10.39 -3.96
C LEU A 83 -1.36 9.93 -2.62
N LEU A 84 -0.52 9.50 -1.67
CA LEU A 84 -0.96 9.01 -0.37
C LEU A 84 -1.67 10.07 0.49
N LYS A 85 -1.60 11.36 0.14
CA LYS A 85 -2.36 12.41 0.83
C LYS A 85 -3.87 12.23 0.64
N SER A 86 -4.31 11.84 -0.54
CA SER A 86 -5.74 11.69 -0.89
C SER A 86 -6.25 10.25 -0.84
N VAL A 87 -5.35 9.27 -0.96
CA VAL A 87 -5.72 7.86 -1.08
C VAL A 87 -6.22 7.28 0.25
N LYS A 88 -7.36 6.59 0.22
CA LYS A 88 -7.89 5.84 1.38
C LYS A 88 -7.24 4.45 1.50
N ILE A 89 -7.06 3.74 0.39
CA ILE A 89 -6.57 2.36 0.40
C ILE A 89 -5.37 2.21 -0.53
N LEU A 90 -4.28 1.63 -0.02
CA LEU A 90 -3.15 1.17 -0.82
C LEU A 90 -3.23 -0.34 -0.99
N VAL A 91 -3.23 -0.81 -2.23
CA VAL A 91 -2.94 -2.20 -2.59
C VAL A 91 -1.50 -2.28 -3.06
N VAL A 92 -0.68 -3.03 -2.34
CA VAL A 92 0.74 -3.21 -2.65
C VAL A 92 1.16 -4.60 -2.22
N ALA A 93 2.01 -5.25 -3.03
CA ALA A 93 2.61 -6.52 -2.63
C ALA A 93 3.77 -6.24 -1.65
N ASP A 94 5.00 -6.59 -2.02
CA ASP A 94 6.16 -6.38 -1.16
C ASP A 94 6.84 -5.03 -1.42
N SER A 95 6.57 -4.03 -0.57
CA SER A 95 7.22 -2.72 -0.69
C SER A 95 7.26 -1.94 0.62
N ALA A 96 8.33 -1.16 0.80
CA ALA A 96 8.44 -0.16 1.86
C ALA A 96 7.33 0.91 1.80
N VAL A 97 6.73 1.09 0.63
CA VAL A 97 5.58 1.99 0.42
C VAL A 97 4.40 1.64 1.33
N ALA A 98 4.27 0.38 1.77
CA ALA A 98 3.26 -0.02 2.75
C ALA A 98 3.39 0.75 4.08
N LEU A 99 4.61 0.96 4.57
CA LEU A 99 4.86 1.75 5.79
C LEU A 99 4.55 3.23 5.58
N GLU A 100 4.89 3.77 4.41
CA GLU A 100 4.59 5.16 4.04
C GLU A 100 3.09 5.40 4.00
N ALA A 101 2.32 4.43 3.49
CA ALA A 101 0.87 4.48 3.43
C ALA A 101 0.23 4.48 4.82
N LEU A 102 0.69 3.60 5.72
CA LEU A 102 0.27 3.64 7.13
C LEU A 102 0.62 4.97 7.78
N ALA A 103 1.82 5.49 7.54
CA ALA A 103 2.25 6.79 8.05
C ALA A 103 1.46 7.97 7.45
N ALA A 104 0.77 7.76 6.33
CA ALA A 104 -0.10 8.73 5.68
C ALA A 104 -1.60 8.52 5.99
N GLY A 105 -1.95 7.44 6.72
CA GLY A 105 -3.32 7.14 7.13
C GLY A 105 -4.12 6.29 6.19
N CYS A 106 -3.47 5.68 5.19
CA CYS A 106 -4.12 4.75 4.30
C CYS A 106 -4.29 3.39 5.00
N LYS A 107 -5.38 2.69 4.67
CA LYS A 107 -5.46 1.25 4.89
C LYS A 107 -4.54 0.54 3.89
N VAL A 108 -3.92 -0.56 4.30
CA VAL A 108 -3.02 -1.34 3.46
C VAL A 108 -3.62 -2.72 3.22
N VAL A 109 -3.70 -3.09 1.95
CA VAL A 109 -4.07 -4.43 1.49
C VAL A 109 -2.87 -5.03 0.77
N SER A 110 -2.48 -6.23 1.17
CA SER A 110 -1.32 -6.93 0.65
C SER A 110 -1.71 -8.24 -0.01
N PRO A 111 -1.70 -8.30 -1.34
CA PRO A 111 -1.87 -9.55 -2.05
C PRO A 111 -0.74 -10.53 -1.77
N VAL A 112 -1.07 -11.80 -1.61
CA VAL A 112 -0.13 -12.91 -1.41
C VAL A 112 -0.20 -13.81 -2.64
N PHE A 113 0.94 -13.95 -3.33
CA PHE A 113 1.06 -14.83 -4.50
C PHE A 113 1.91 -16.05 -4.15
N SER A 114 1.44 -17.24 -4.51
CA SER A 114 2.05 -18.52 -4.14
C SER A 114 3.45 -18.76 -4.73
N ASP A 115 3.81 -18.01 -5.77
CA ASP A 115 5.09 -18.05 -6.47
C ASP A 115 6.10 -17.01 -5.94
N SER A 116 5.73 -16.22 -4.94
CA SER A 116 6.58 -15.17 -4.37
C SER A 116 6.74 -15.30 -2.86
N MET A 117 7.94 -15.02 -2.37
CA MET A 117 8.15 -14.92 -0.92
C MET A 117 7.57 -13.61 -0.43
N PHE A 118 6.72 -13.67 0.59
CA PHE A 118 6.25 -12.48 1.29
C PHE A 118 7.40 -11.81 2.05
N THR A 119 7.84 -10.67 1.52
CA THR A 119 8.99 -9.88 1.99
C THR A 119 8.59 -8.47 2.45
N SER A 120 7.29 -8.21 2.56
CA SER A 120 6.77 -6.96 3.10
C SER A 120 7.39 -6.62 4.47
N PRO A 121 7.76 -5.35 4.69
CA PRO A 121 8.26 -4.90 5.99
C PRO A 121 7.22 -5.00 7.12
N LEU A 122 5.94 -5.22 6.78
CA LEU A 122 4.85 -5.43 7.72
C LEU A 122 4.68 -6.90 8.15
N LYS A 123 5.55 -7.81 7.71
CA LYS A 123 5.51 -9.20 8.17
C LYS A 123 5.67 -9.29 9.69
N GLY A 124 4.73 -9.96 10.36
CA GLY A 124 4.66 -10.03 11.83
C GLY A 124 3.90 -8.87 12.50
N PHE A 125 3.23 -8.02 11.71
CA PHE A 125 2.43 -6.88 12.14
C PHE A 125 1.04 -6.91 11.46
N GLU A 126 0.40 -8.08 11.45
CA GLU A 126 -0.85 -8.38 10.74
C GLU A 126 -2.04 -7.51 11.18
N GLU A 127 -2.00 -6.87 12.34
CA GLU A 127 -3.04 -5.95 12.80
C GLU A 127 -3.09 -4.62 12.01
N TYR A 128 -2.04 -4.30 11.22
CA TYR A 128 -1.95 -3.04 10.46
C TYR A 128 -2.27 -3.17 8.97
N TYR A 129 -2.50 -4.38 8.45
CA TYR A 129 -2.82 -4.59 7.03
C TYR A 129 -3.61 -5.87 6.81
N SER A 130 -4.42 -5.88 5.75
CA SER A 130 -5.15 -7.08 5.35
C SER A 130 -4.39 -7.86 4.29
N ARG A 131 -4.23 -9.17 4.48
CA ARG A 131 -3.72 -10.06 3.44
C ARG A 131 -4.88 -10.60 2.62
N VAL A 132 -4.68 -10.68 1.30
CA VAL A 132 -5.66 -11.23 0.38
C VAL A 132 -4.96 -12.17 -0.61
N SER A 133 -5.63 -13.23 -1.01
CA SER A 133 -5.06 -14.28 -1.86
C SER A 133 -5.83 -14.49 -3.16
N ASN A 134 -7.05 -13.95 -3.26
CA ASN A 134 -7.93 -14.15 -4.39
C ASN A 134 -8.85 -12.92 -4.61
N PRO A 135 -9.52 -12.82 -5.78
CA PRO A 135 -10.33 -11.66 -6.13
C PRO A 135 -11.49 -11.40 -5.17
N ALA A 136 -12.12 -12.45 -4.62
CA ALA A 136 -13.23 -12.30 -3.68
C ALA A 136 -12.76 -11.68 -2.37
N GLU A 137 -11.67 -12.18 -1.79
CA GLU A 137 -11.07 -11.60 -0.58
C GLU A 137 -10.63 -10.15 -0.79
N LEU A 138 -10.02 -9.85 -1.94
CA LEU A 138 -9.65 -8.47 -2.30
C LEU A 138 -10.88 -7.58 -2.37
N LYS A 139 -11.97 -8.07 -2.98
CA LYS A 139 -13.22 -7.34 -3.12
C LYS A 139 -13.84 -7.02 -1.77
N ASP A 140 -14.08 -8.05 -0.97
CA ASP A 140 -14.71 -7.94 0.34
C ASP A 140 -13.91 -6.99 1.25
N THR A 141 -12.58 -7.12 1.25
CA THR A 141 -11.69 -6.27 2.06
C THR A 141 -11.76 -4.80 1.62
N ILE A 142 -11.76 -4.52 0.31
CA ILE A 142 -11.81 -3.14 -0.18
C ILE A 142 -13.19 -2.54 0.10
N GLU A 143 -14.28 -3.25 -0.17
CA GLU A 143 -15.63 -2.76 0.08
C GLU A 143 -15.85 -2.48 1.57
N GLU A 144 -15.38 -3.36 2.46
CA GLU A 144 -15.38 -3.14 3.91
C GLU A 144 -14.65 -1.85 4.30
N PHE A 145 -13.46 -1.60 3.73
CA PHE A 145 -12.69 -0.38 4.01
C PHE A 145 -13.31 0.89 3.43
N ILE A 146 -14.05 0.80 2.33
CA ILE A 146 -14.79 1.93 1.77
C ILE A 146 -16.00 2.27 2.64
N GLU A 147 -16.75 1.26 3.08
CA GLU A 147 -17.96 1.43 3.92
C GLU A 147 -17.64 1.89 5.35
N ARG A 148 -16.50 1.47 5.90
CA ARG A 148 -16.07 1.91 7.23
C ARG A 148 -15.64 3.38 7.20
N SER A 149 -16.39 4.20 7.92
CA SER A 149 -16.09 5.63 8.12
C SER A 149 -15.05 5.89 9.22
N GLU A 150 -14.56 4.85 9.90
CA GLU A 150 -13.94 5.03 11.21
C GLU A 150 -12.43 5.28 11.22
N VAL A 151 -12.09 6.20 12.13
CA VAL A 151 -10.78 6.66 12.59
C VAL A 151 -10.16 5.65 13.58
N GLU A 152 -10.31 4.35 13.35
CA GLU A 152 -9.79 3.38 14.32
C GLU A 152 -8.25 3.33 14.28
N ASN A 153 -7.65 3.44 15.48
CA ASN A 153 -6.25 3.14 15.79
C ASN A 153 -5.18 4.08 15.23
N PHE A 154 -5.49 5.32 14.82
CA PHE A 154 -4.47 6.27 14.35
C PHE A 154 -3.31 6.47 15.35
N SER A 155 -3.63 6.64 16.63
CA SER A 155 -2.62 6.84 17.67
C SER A 155 -1.68 5.63 17.79
N GLU A 156 -2.21 4.42 17.59
CA GLU A 156 -1.48 3.17 17.61
C GLU A 156 -0.64 2.99 16.34
N VAL A 157 -1.21 3.21 15.15
CA VAL A 157 -0.49 3.19 13.86
C VAL A 157 0.66 4.20 13.88
N LYS A 158 0.41 5.42 14.35
CA LYS A 158 1.44 6.46 14.48
C LYS A 158 2.54 6.03 15.44
N ARG A 159 2.18 5.43 16.59
CA ARG A 159 3.16 4.90 17.55
C ARG A 159 3.97 3.77 16.94
N PHE A 160 3.33 2.83 16.24
CA PHE A 160 3.98 1.75 15.52
C PHE A 160 5.00 2.30 14.52
N ILE A 161 4.59 3.22 13.65
CA ILE A 161 5.45 3.83 12.64
C ILE A 161 6.67 4.54 13.27
N LEU A 162 6.47 5.28 14.37
CA LEU A 162 7.57 5.94 15.08
C LEU A 162 8.57 4.93 15.69
N LEU A 163 8.06 3.83 16.23
CA LEU A 163 8.89 2.76 16.82
C LEU A 163 9.59 1.92 15.75
N TYR A 164 8.90 1.59 14.66
CA TYR A 164 9.39 0.74 13.58
C TYR A 164 10.62 1.34 12.92
N TRP A 165 10.53 2.60 12.50
CA TRP A 165 11.67 3.28 11.87
C TRP A 165 12.78 3.64 12.84
N CYS A 166 12.65 3.29 14.13
CA CYS A 166 13.61 3.65 15.17
C CYS A 166 14.05 5.10 15.02
N LEU A 167 13.08 5.99 14.77
CA LEU A 167 13.29 7.43 14.73
C LEU A 167 13.49 7.92 16.18
N ASP A 168 14.43 7.29 16.88
CA ASP A 168 14.99 7.75 18.13
C ASP A 168 16.04 8.80 17.76
N PRO A 169 15.77 10.09 17.99
CA PRO A 169 16.74 11.14 17.70
C PRO A 169 18.02 10.97 18.52
N SER A 170 17.96 10.22 19.63
CA SER A 170 19.13 9.90 20.46
C SER A 170 19.92 8.69 19.96
N LEU A 171 19.43 7.97 18.93
CA LEU A 171 20.04 6.77 18.34
C LEU A 171 20.41 5.70 19.38
N ARG A 172 19.72 5.64 20.52
CA ARG A 172 20.12 4.81 21.66
C ARG A 172 20.14 3.33 21.32
N ARG A 173 19.16 2.84 20.58
CA ARG A 173 19.11 1.43 20.13
C ARG A 173 20.23 1.08 19.16
N TRP A 174 20.56 1.98 18.24
CA TRP A 174 21.70 1.82 17.34
C TRP A 174 23.02 1.83 18.12
N LYS A 175 23.14 2.71 19.11
CA LYS A 175 24.29 2.77 20.01
C LYS A 175 24.42 1.46 20.79
N GLU A 176 23.33 0.92 21.33
CA GLU A 176 23.31 -0.36 22.05
C GLU A 176 23.73 -1.53 21.12
N LEU A 177 23.14 -1.64 19.92
CA LEU A 177 23.51 -2.64 18.91
C LEU A 177 24.97 -2.59 18.46
N LEU A 178 25.48 -1.38 18.19
CA LEU A 178 26.88 -1.17 17.78
C LEU A 178 27.86 -1.28 18.96
N SER A 179 27.38 -1.11 20.20
CA SER A 179 28.17 -1.34 21.40
C SER A 179 28.25 -2.81 21.80
N VAL A 180 27.52 -3.70 21.12
CA VAL A 180 27.78 -5.15 21.13
C VAL A 180 29.05 -5.42 20.30
N ASN A 181 30.18 -4.90 20.78
CA ASN A 181 31.49 -5.29 20.28
C ASN A 181 31.87 -6.61 20.92
N TYR A 182 32.07 -7.61 20.05
CA TYR A 182 33.14 -8.60 20.08
C TYR A 182 33.92 -8.68 21.41
N SER A 183 33.49 -9.59 22.27
CA SER A 183 34.30 -10.19 23.34
C SER A 183 34.42 -11.67 23.09
#